data_AF-A0A9X4KSU5-F1
#
_entry.id   AF-A0A9X4KSU5-F1
#
_cell.length_a   1.000
_cell.length_b   1.000
_cell.length_c   1.000
_cell.angle_alpha   90.00
_cell.angle_beta   90.00
_cell.angle_gamma   90.00
#
_symmetry.space_group_name_H-M   'P 1'
#
loop_
_entity.id
_entity.type
_entity.pdbx_description
1 polymer ?
#
loop_
_entity_poly.entity_id
_entity_poly.type
_entity_poly.pdbx_seq_one_letter_code
_entity_poly.pdbx_strand_id
1 'polypeptide(L)'
;MKLIIPEKLTSMLLSSGNEIETRLLEDLVSFHEERYIKKHKPLPERPSRLLGQNGLHYLQMCLFRSRSLVDGFFVSVESDNPILSALTTRAHFEVTGGIAYFLKKLKNFYNGVITYEQIDESLGRLNLGIKTKSNLEGVEIERIPDPVNVMSFIQAADHEFKKNKQQRYYVFSRIL
;
A
#
# COMPACT_ATOMS: atom_id res chain seq x y z
N MET A 1 -10.43 -11.86 -11.87
CA MET A 1 -10.90 -12.67 -10.73
C MET A 1 -11.57 -11.74 -9.75
N LYS A 2 -12.85 -11.95 -9.41
CA LYS A 2 -13.58 -11.10 -8.45
C LYS A 2 -13.10 -11.42 -7.03
N LEU A 3 -12.94 -10.42 -6.17
CA LEU A 3 -12.71 -10.68 -4.74
C LEU A 3 -13.99 -11.25 -4.11
N ILE A 4 -13.86 -12.36 -3.39
CA ILE A 4 -14.98 -13.03 -2.72
C ILE A 4 -14.59 -13.21 -1.26
N ILE A 5 -15.40 -12.68 -0.34
CA ILE A 5 -15.20 -12.86 1.10
C ILE A 5 -15.47 -14.34 1.42
N PRO A 6 -14.55 -15.04 2.10
CA PRO A 6 -14.76 -16.44 2.41
C PRO A 6 -15.89 -16.66 3.43
N GLU A 7 -16.72 -17.69 3.22
CA GLU A 7 -17.84 -18.02 4.11
C GLU A 7 -17.36 -18.28 5.55
N LYS A 8 -16.19 -18.91 5.68
CA LYS A 8 -15.57 -19.16 6.98
C LYS A 8 -15.27 -17.85 7.71
N LEU A 9 -14.71 -16.86 7.02
CA LEU A 9 -14.40 -15.54 7.59
C LEU A 9 -15.68 -14.82 8.04
N THR A 10 -16.70 -14.82 7.19
CA THR A 10 -18.01 -14.24 7.50
C THR A 10 -18.63 -14.90 8.74
N SER A 11 -18.61 -16.23 8.80
CA SER A 11 -19.13 -17.00 9.93
C SER A 11 -18.37 -16.71 11.24
N MET A 12 -17.05 -16.59 11.16
CA MET A 12 -16.20 -16.24 12.32
C MET A 12 -16.53 -14.85 12.86
N LEU A 13 -16.71 -13.86 11.99
CA LEU A 13 -17.01 -12.48 12.41
C LEU A 13 -18.41 -12.36 13.02
N LEU A 14 -19.42 -12.96 12.38
CA LEU A 14 -20.80 -12.94 12.87
C LEU A 14 -20.94 -13.70 14.20
N SER A 15 -20.31 -14.87 14.33
CA SER A 15 -20.33 -15.63 15.59
C SER A 15 -19.62 -14.90 16.75
N SER A 16 -18.71 -13.98 16.43
CA SER A 16 -18.02 -13.12 17.41
C SER A 16 -18.74 -11.78 17.68
N GLY A 17 -19.90 -11.52 17.04
CA GLY A 17 -20.63 -10.26 17.19
C GLY A 17 -19.99 -9.05 16.48
N ASN A 18 -19.05 -9.28 15.56
CA ASN A 18 -18.27 -8.25 14.87
C ASN A 18 -18.96 -7.79 13.56
N GLU A 19 -20.21 -7.34 13.66
CA GLU A 19 -21.01 -6.94 12.48
C GLU A 19 -20.41 -5.74 11.74
N ILE A 20 -19.70 -4.86 12.46
CA ILE A 20 -19.05 -3.68 11.88
C ILE A 20 -17.90 -4.12 10.97
N GLU A 21 -17.06 -5.04 11.44
CA GLU A 21 -15.93 -5.59 10.70
C GLU A 21 -16.40 -6.33 9.43
N THR A 22 -17.54 -7.03 9.50
CA THR A 22 -18.16 -7.64 8.32
C THR A 22 -18.51 -6.59 7.26
N ARG A 23 -19.17 -5.49 7.65
CA ARG A 23 -19.50 -4.39 6.71
C ARG A 23 -18.25 -3.71 6.15
N LEU A 24 -17.22 -3.51 6.99
CA LEU A 24 -15.96 -2.92 6.53
C LEU A 24 -15.24 -3.81 5.49
N LEU A 25 -15.35 -5.13 5.60
CA LEU A 25 -14.83 -6.05 4.58
C LEU A 25 -15.62 -5.98 3.28
N GLU A 26 -16.95 -5.88 3.36
CA GLU A 26 -17.82 -5.70 2.18
C GLU A 26 -17.52 -4.39 1.44
N ASP A 27 -17.34 -3.30 2.20
CA ASP A 27 -16.94 -1.99 1.67
C ASP A 27 -15.57 -2.07 1.00
N LEU A 28 -14.60 -2.77 1.60
CA LEU A 28 -13.27 -2.95 1.04
C LEU A 28 -13.30 -3.73 -0.29
N VAL A 29 -14.08 -4.82 -0.35
CA VAL A 29 -14.26 -5.60 -1.58
C VAL A 29 -14.92 -4.74 -2.66
N SER A 30 -15.98 -4.02 -2.32
CA SER A 30 -16.69 -3.11 -3.23
C SER A 30 -15.75 -2.03 -3.78
N PHE A 31 -14.98 -1.39 -2.90
CA PHE A 31 -13.96 -0.40 -3.29
C PHE A 31 -12.96 -0.97 -4.30
N HIS A 32 -12.45 -2.19 -4.06
CA HIS A 32 -11.52 -2.81 -5.00
C HIS A 32 -12.18 -3.16 -6.33
N GLU A 33 -13.41 -3.66 -6.35
CA GLU A 33 -14.09 -3.96 -7.61
C GLU A 33 -14.38 -2.68 -8.44
N GLU A 34 -14.71 -1.56 -7.78
CA GLU A 34 -14.96 -0.28 -8.45
C GLU A 34 -13.69 0.42 -8.94
N ARG A 35 -12.63 0.42 -8.13
CA ARG A 35 -11.44 1.24 -8.38
C ARG A 35 -10.30 0.51 -9.06
N TYR A 36 -10.34 -0.82 -9.10
CA TYR A 36 -9.25 -1.60 -9.67
C TYR A 36 -9.20 -1.47 -11.19
N ILE A 37 -8.05 -0.99 -11.68
CA ILE A 37 -7.78 -0.86 -13.11
C ILE A 37 -7.06 -2.12 -13.60
N LYS A 38 -7.76 -2.96 -14.38
CA LYS A 38 -7.23 -4.23 -14.91
C LYS A 38 -6.07 -4.06 -15.90
N LYS A 39 -6.03 -2.95 -16.64
CA LYS A 39 -5.02 -2.68 -17.67
C LYS A 39 -4.60 -1.22 -17.60
N HIS A 40 -3.30 -0.99 -17.40
CA HIS A 40 -2.74 0.34 -17.57
C HIS A 40 -2.69 0.67 -19.06
N LYS A 41 -3.07 1.90 -19.40
CA LYS A 41 -2.74 2.45 -20.71
C LYS A 41 -1.25 2.81 -20.68
N PRO A 42 -0.47 2.45 -21.70
CA PRO A 42 0.93 2.85 -21.78
C PRO A 42 1.01 4.38 -21.71
N LEU A 43 2.00 4.88 -20.97
CA LEU A 43 2.24 6.32 -20.87
C LEU A 43 2.71 6.85 -22.24
N PRO A 44 2.38 8.11 -22.60
CA PRO A 44 3.01 8.75 -23.75
C PRO A 44 4.53 8.84 -23.51
N GLU A 45 5.34 8.72 -24.56
CA GLU A 45 6.81 8.67 -24.47
C GLU A 45 7.44 9.86 -23.72
N ARG A 46 6.76 11.03 -23.71
CA ARG A 46 7.22 12.25 -23.03
C ARG A 46 6.04 12.97 -22.37
N PRO A 47 5.69 12.61 -21.14
CA PRO A 47 4.56 13.23 -20.49
C PRO A 47 4.88 14.64 -20.00
N SER A 48 3.92 15.55 -20.14
CA SER A 48 4.05 16.94 -19.67
C SER A 48 4.14 17.07 -18.14
N ARG A 49 3.66 16.06 -17.41
CA ARG A 49 3.68 16.01 -15.93
C ARG A 49 4.24 14.67 -15.44
N LEU A 50 5.53 14.47 -15.61
CA LEU A 50 6.22 13.22 -15.26
C LEU A 50 5.97 12.79 -13.81
N LEU A 51 6.17 13.70 -12.84
CA LEU A 51 5.89 13.42 -11.42
C LEU A 51 4.44 13.01 -11.15
N GLY A 52 3.48 13.70 -11.77
CA GLY A 52 2.06 13.37 -11.62
C GLY A 52 1.72 11.98 -12.16
N GLN A 53 2.32 11.61 -13.29
CA GLN A 53 2.11 10.29 -13.88
C GLN A 53 2.80 9.18 -13.10
N ASN A 54 4.06 9.37 -12.69
CA ASN A 54 4.77 8.42 -11.86
C ASN A 54 4.05 8.21 -10.52
N GLY A 55 3.47 9.29 -9.96
CA GLY A 55 2.68 9.24 -8.74
C GLY A 55 1.39 8.44 -8.91
N LEU A 56 0.66 8.67 -10.01
CA LEU A 56 -0.53 7.89 -10.35
C LEU A 56 -0.20 6.42 -10.59
N HIS A 57 0.90 6.13 -11.27
CA HIS A 57 1.39 4.78 -11.50
C HIS A 57 1.70 4.07 -10.18
N TYR A 58 2.43 4.74 -9.27
CA TYR A 58 2.70 4.21 -7.93
C TYR A 58 1.42 3.88 -7.17
N LEU A 59 0.46 4.81 -7.12
CA LEU A 59 -0.83 4.59 -6.44
C LEU A 59 -1.61 3.43 -7.04
N GLN A 60 -1.56 3.28 -8.37
CA GLN A 60 -2.18 2.16 -9.08
C GLN A 60 -1.51 0.81 -8.73
N MET A 61 -0.19 0.76 -8.67
CA MET A 61 0.54 -0.44 -8.23
C MET A 61 0.20 -0.78 -6.77
N CYS A 62 0.10 0.22 -5.90
CA CYS A 62 -0.33 0.01 -4.52
C CYS A 62 -1.75 -0.54 -4.43
N LEU A 63 -2.69 -0.04 -5.24
CA LEU A 63 -4.07 -0.54 -5.28
C LEU A 63 -4.13 -1.98 -5.78
N PHE A 64 -3.37 -2.31 -6.82
CA PHE A 64 -3.23 -3.68 -7.32
C PHE A 64 -2.68 -4.60 -6.23
N ARG A 65 -1.58 -4.20 -5.58
CA ARG A 65 -0.94 -4.98 -4.53
C ARG A 65 -1.84 -5.16 -3.31
N SER A 66 -2.53 -4.11 -2.88
CA SER A 66 -3.50 -4.16 -1.78
C SER A 66 -4.59 -5.20 -2.06
N ARG A 67 -5.16 -5.21 -3.28
CA ARG A 67 -6.12 -6.23 -3.69
C ARG A 67 -5.55 -7.65 -3.59
N SER A 68 -4.36 -7.88 -4.14
CA SER A 68 -3.72 -9.20 -4.12
C SER A 68 -3.40 -9.67 -2.70
N LEU A 69 -3.10 -8.74 -1.80
CA LEU A 69 -2.85 -9.05 -0.38
C LEU A 69 -4.13 -9.39 0.37
N VAL A 70 -5.25 -8.72 0.07
CA VAL A 70 -6.58 -9.08 0.59
C VAL A 70 -6.98 -10.47 0.11
N ASP A 71 -6.80 -10.77 -1.17
CA ASP A 71 -7.04 -12.10 -1.74
C ASP A 71 -6.18 -13.18 -1.06
N GLY A 72 -4.88 -12.89 -0.86
CA GLY A 72 -3.98 -13.79 -0.14
C GLY A 72 -4.39 -14.02 1.32
N PHE A 73 -4.93 -13.00 2.00
CA PHE A 73 -5.49 -13.13 3.35
C PHE A 73 -6.76 -13.98 3.36
N PHE A 74 -7.63 -13.84 2.36
CA PHE A 74 -8.82 -14.68 2.22
C PHE A 74 -8.44 -16.16 2.02
N VAL A 75 -7.47 -16.43 1.14
CA VAL A 75 -6.93 -17.79 0.93
C VAL A 75 -6.32 -18.35 2.22
N SER A 76 -5.63 -17.53 3.01
CA SER A 76 -4.99 -17.99 4.24
C SER A 76 -5.99 -18.35 5.35
N VAL A 77 -7.13 -17.66 5.41
CA VAL A 77 -8.24 -18.00 6.34
C VAL A 77 -8.87 -19.34 5.96
N GLU A 78 -9.17 -19.54 4.67
CA GLU A 78 -9.76 -20.81 4.18
C GLU A 78 -8.82 -22.00 4.39
N SER A 79 -7.53 -21.81 4.19
CA SER A 79 -6.51 -22.86 4.32
C SER A 79 -5.92 -23.02 5.74
N ASP A 80 -6.44 -22.32 6.75
CA ASP A 80 -5.91 -22.32 8.12
C ASP A 80 -4.40 -22.06 8.19
N ASN A 81 -3.91 -21.12 7.38
CA ASN A 81 -2.50 -20.77 7.28
C ASN A 81 -2.19 -19.43 7.99
N PRO A 82 -1.95 -19.44 9.31
CA PRO A 82 -1.72 -18.21 10.07
C PRO A 82 -0.44 -17.48 9.64
N ILE A 83 0.55 -18.19 9.10
CA ILE A 83 1.79 -17.60 8.61
C ILE A 83 1.49 -16.71 7.40
N LEU A 84 0.70 -17.20 6.44
CA LEU A 84 0.29 -16.42 5.28
C LEU A 84 -0.60 -15.24 5.69
N SER A 85 -1.50 -15.42 6.66
CA SER A 85 -2.31 -14.32 7.21
C SER A 85 -1.44 -13.21 7.80
N ALA A 86 -0.41 -13.55 8.58
CA ALA A 86 0.50 -12.58 9.18
C ALA A 86 1.34 -11.84 8.12
N LEU A 87 1.85 -12.58 7.12
CA LEU A 87 2.67 -12.01 6.04
C LEU A 87 1.86 -11.06 5.15
N THR A 88 0.64 -11.44 4.76
CA THR A 88 -0.25 -10.61 3.93
C THR A 88 -0.68 -9.35 4.67
N THR A 89 -1.03 -9.46 5.95
CA THR A 89 -1.37 -8.33 6.81
C THR A 89 -0.20 -7.34 6.94
N ARG A 90 1.02 -7.85 7.24
CA ARG A 90 2.22 -7.03 7.32
C ARG A 90 2.51 -6.32 5.99
N ALA A 91 2.48 -7.05 4.89
CA ALA A 91 2.71 -6.47 3.57
C ALA A 91 1.64 -5.41 3.23
N HIS A 92 0.41 -5.56 3.72
CA HIS A 92 -0.63 -4.56 3.53
C HIS A 92 -0.33 -3.29 4.32
N PHE A 93 0.17 -3.41 5.56
CA PHE A 93 0.65 -2.27 6.34
C PHE A 93 1.79 -1.52 5.66
N GLU A 94 2.71 -2.23 5.01
CA GLU A 94 3.80 -1.62 4.23
C GLU A 94 3.25 -0.83 3.02
N VAL A 95 2.24 -1.36 2.32
CA VAL A 95 1.55 -0.64 1.22
C VAL A 95 0.88 0.63 1.74
N THR A 96 0.08 0.52 2.81
CA THR A 96 -0.61 1.66 3.41
C THR A 96 0.37 2.72 3.91
N GLY A 97 1.46 2.29 4.56
CA GLY A 97 2.51 3.18 5.03
C GLY A 97 3.29 3.85 3.90
N GLY A 98 3.52 3.15 2.80
CA GLY A 98 4.11 3.70 1.57
C GLY A 98 3.24 4.81 0.96
N ILE A 99 1.92 4.59 0.87
CA ILE A 99 0.97 5.61 0.42
C ILE A 99 1.01 6.84 1.34
N ALA A 100 0.99 6.64 2.65
CA ALA A 100 1.05 7.74 3.61
C ALA A 100 2.37 8.54 3.50
N TYR A 101 3.49 7.85 3.32
CA TYR A 101 4.79 8.47 3.08
C TYR A 101 4.79 9.29 1.79
N PHE A 102 4.26 8.74 0.70
CA PHE A 102 4.13 9.46 -0.56
C PHE A 102 3.25 10.71 -0.42
N LEU A 103 2.10 10.59 0.25
CA LEU A 103 1.19 11.71 0.52
C LEU A 103 1.88 12.82 1.32
N LYS A 104 2.63 12.47 2.37
CA LYS A 104 3.40 13.42 3.17
C LYS A 104 4.44 14.16 2.32
N LYS A 105 5.18 13.45 1.47
CA LYS A 105 6.15 14.05 0.55
C LYS A 105 5.48 14.95 -0.48
N LEU A 106 4.35 14.53 -1.03
CA LEU A 106 3.57 15.31 -1.98
C LEU A 106 3.06 16.62 -1.37
N LYS A 107 2.53 16.58 -0.14
CA LYS A 107 2.15 17.80 0.61
C LYS A 107 3.35 18.73 0.83
N ASN A 108 4.48 18.18 1.25
CA ASN A 108 5.70 18.97 1.44
C ASN A 108 6.18 19.62 0.14
N PHE A 109 6.09 18.92 -0.99
CA PHE A 109 6.47 19.47 -2.30
C PHE A 109 5.56 20.63 -2.70
N TYR A 110 4.24 20.45 -2.62
CA TYR A 110 3.28 21.52 -2.95
C TYR A 110 3.35 22.72 -2.00
N ASN A 111 3.82 22.52 -0.77
CA ASN A 111 4.05 23.59 0.20
C ASN A 111 5.46 24.23 0.08
N GLY A 112 6.28 23.84 -0.91
CA GLY A 112 7.62 24.39 -1.10
C GLY A 112 8.66 23.96 -0.05
N VAL A 113 8.38 22.90 0.72
CA VAL A 113 9.28 22.39 1.78
C VAL A 113 10.37 21.49 1.20
N ILE A 114 10.10 20.79 0.10
CA ILE A 114 11.07 19.94 -0.61
C ILE A 114 11.07 20.29 -2.11
N THR A 115 12.19 20.04 -2.78
CA THR A 115 12.37 20.29 -4.22
C THR A 115 11.77 19.19 -5.09
N TYR A 116 11.72 19.41 -6.40
CA TYR A 116 11.27 18.41 -7.38
C TYR A 116 12.15 17.16 -7.34
N GLU A 117 13.47 17.34 -7.28
CA GLU A 117 14.46 16.26 -7.25
C GLU A 117 14.25 15.38 -6.02
N GLN A 118 13.95 15.98 -4.86
CA GLN A 118 13.73 15.25 -3.62
C GLN A 118 12.44 14.41 -3.62
N ILE A 119 11.37 14.90 -4.26
CA ILE A 119 10.14 14.11 -4.40
C ILE A 119 10.28 13.03 -5.49
N ASP A 120 10.98 13.33 -6.58
CA ASP A 120 11.26 12.36 -7.65
C ASP A 120 12.13 11.21 -7.12
N GLU A 121 13.18 11.51 -6.35
CA GLU A 121 14.00 10.51 -5.66
C GLU A 121 13.13 9.69 -4.68
N SER A 122 12.29 10.35 -3.89
CA SER A 122 11.39 9.65 -2.95
C SER A 122 10.46 8.67 -3.67
N LEU A 123 9.94 9.07 -4.83
CA LEU A 123 9.06 8.25 -5.66
C LEU A 123 9.83 7.11 -6.35
N GLY A 124 11.06 7.36 -6.81
CA GLY A 124 11.97 6.35 -7.32
C GLY A 124 12.26 5.27 -6.28
N ARG A 125 12.55 5.66 -5.04
CA ARG A 125 12.75 4.74 -3.90
C ARG A 125 11.52 3.90 -3.59
N LEU A 126 10.32 4.46 -3.74
CA LEU A 126 9.06 3.73 -3.53
C LEU A 126 8.75 2.73 -4.65
N ASN A 127 9.08 3.06 -5.90
CA ASN A 127 8.82 2.21 -7.06
C ASN A 127 9.89 1.13 -7.26
N LEU A 128 11.16 1.47 -7.02
CA LEU A 128 12.33 0.69 -7.47
C LEU A 128 13.29 0.33 -6.32
N GLY A 129 12.98 0.71 -5.07
CA GLY A 129 13.86 0.47 -3.94
C GLY A 129 14.05 -1.02 -3.65
N ILE A 130 15.30 -1.49 -3.71
CA ILE A 130 15.66 -2.90 -3.51
C ILE A 130 16.72 -3.00 -2.40
N LYS A 131 16.50 -3.89 -1.42
CA LYS A 131 17.49 -4.17 -0.35
C LYS A 131 18.66 -5.03 -0.84
N THR A 132 18.39 -5.98 -1.74
CA THR A 132 19.37 -6.99 -2.18
C THR A 132 20.09 -6.53 -3.44
N LYS A 133 20.97 -5.54 -3.29
CA LYS A 133 21.79 -5.00 -4.40
C LYS A 133 22.92 -5.94 -4.82
N SER A 134 23.33 -6.85 -3.93
CA SER A 134 24.49 -7.74 -4.11
C SER A 134 24.34 -8.81 -5.20
N ASN A 135 23.11 -9.07 -5.67
CA ASN A 135 22.81 -10.17 -6.59
C ASN A 135 22.44 -9.69 -8.00
N LEU A 136 22.69 -8.42 -8.31
CA LEU A 136 22.34 -7.80 -9.59
C LEU A 136 23.58 -7.69 -10.46
N GLU A 137 23.91 -8.78 -11.16
CA GLU A 137 24.96 -8.78 -12.19
C GLU A 137 24.55 -7.90 -13.38
N GLY A 138 25.47 -7.06 -13.86
CA GLY A 138 25.24 -6.22 -15.05
C GLY A 138 24.41 -4.96 -14.86
N VAL A 139 23.99 -4.64 -13.63
CA VAL A 139 23.34 -3.36 -13.29
C VAL A 139 24.34 -2.48 -12.53
N GLU A 140 24.48 -1.21 -12.91
CA GLU A 140 25.22 -0.24 -12.09
C GLU A 140 24.50 -0.09 -10.74
N ILE A 141 25.00 -0.82 -9.73
CA ILE A 141 24.43 -0.92 -8.37
C ILE A 141 24.21 0.48 -7.75
N GLU A 142 25.04 1.45 -8.11
CA GLU A 142 24.97 2.85 -7.68
C GLU A 142 23.69 3.56 -8.13
N ARG A 143 23.07 3.14 -9.25
CA ARG A 143 21.84 3.76 -9.77
C ARG A 143 20.56 3.24 -9.11
N ILE A 144 20.65 2.17 -8.32
CA ILE A 144 19.47 1.58 -7.68
C ILE A 144 19.18 2.35 -6.39
N PRO A 145 17.99 2.94 -6.24
CA PRO A 145 17.65 3.68 -5.04
C PRO A 145 17.59 2.77 -3.82
N ASP A 146 18.07 3.26 -2.67
CA ASP A 146 17.88 2.54 -1.41
C ASP A 146 16.39 2.52 -1.01
N PRO A 147 15.88 1.41 -0.49
CA PRO A 147 14.50 1.34 -0.05
C PRO A 147 14.24 2.32 1.09
N VAL A 148 12.99 2.74 1.23
CA VAL A 148 12.57 3.58 2.34
C VAL A 148 12.50 2.74 3.61
N ASN A 149 12.96 3.30 4.74
CA ASN A 149 12.93 2.62 6.02
C ASN A 149 11.47 2.44 6.51
N VAL A 150 11.14 1.26 7.04
CA VAL A 150 9.80 0.96 7.57
C VAL A 150 9.35 1.93 8.66
N MET A 151 10.26 2.43 9.49
CA MET A 151 9.95 3.45 10.51
C MET A 151 9.48 4.75 9.88
N SER A 152 10.00 5.12 8.70
CA SER A 152 9.54 6.29 7.96
C SER A 152 8.10 6.14 7.48
N PHE A 153 7.69 4.91 7.12
CA PHE A 153 6.30 4.60 6.79
C PHE A 153 5.38 4.72 8.00
N ILE A 154 5.79 4.14 9.14
CA ILE A 154 5.01 4.21 10.39
C ILE A 154 4.81 5.67 10.82
N GLN A 155 5.88 6.46 10.84
CA GLN A 155 5.81 7.88 11.20
C GLN A 155 4.94 8.69 10.24
N ALA A 156 4.97 8.38 8.94
CA ALA A 156 4.12 9.04 7.96
C ALA A 156 2.65 8.65 8.13
N ALA A 157 2.35 7.37 8.31
CA ALA A 157 1.00 6.88 8.56
C ALA A 157 0.41 7.51 9.83
N ASP A 158 1.16 7.51 10.93
CA ASP A 158 0.78 8.18 12.15
C ASP A 158 0.48 9.66 11.93
N HIS A 159 1.34 10.38 11.22
CA HIS A 159 1.13 11.81 10.97
C HIS A 159 -0.12 12.09 10.11
N GLU A 160 -0.27 11.38 9.00
CA GLU A 160 -1.34 11.61 8.04
C GLU A 160 -2.70 11.15 8.57
N PHE A 161 -2.72 10.05 9.33
CA PHE A 161 -3.96 9.41 9.72
C PHE A 161 -4.41 9.77 11.16
N LYS A 162 -3.52 10.21 12.06
CA LYS A 162 -3.92 10.74 13.39
C LYS A 162 -4.79 12.00 13.34
N LYS A 163 -4.83 12.73 12.21
CA LYS A 163 -5.67 13.94 12.08
C LYS A 163 -7.17 13.62 11.92
N ASN A 164 -7.54 12.38 11.59
CA ASN A 164 -8.94 11.94 11.48
C ASN A 164 -9.45 11.26 12.78
N LYS A 165 -9.31 11.93 13.94
CA LYS A 165 -9.78 11.41 15.24
C LYS A 165 -11.30 11.15 15.34
N GLN A 166 -12.08 11.57 14.35
CA GLN A 166 -13.52 11.30 14.30
C GLN A 166 -13.89 9.91 13.75
N GLN A 167 -12.94 9.17 13.17
CA GLN A 167 -13.11 7.76 12.85
C GLN A 167 -12.08 6.96 13.65
N ARG A 168 -12.52 6.38 14.77
CA ARG A 168 -11.73 5.45 15.59
C ARG A 168 -11.21 4.34 14.68
N TYR A 169 -9.94 3.96 14.87
CA TYR A 169 -9.27 2.66 14.62
C TYR A 169 -7.85 2.92 14.07
N TYR A 170 -6.86 3.05 14.97
CA TYR A 170 -5.45 2.90 14.61
C TYR A 170 -4.81 1.80 15.44
N VAL A 171 -4.22 0.84 14.74
CA VAL A 171 -3.63 -0.39 15.29
C VAL A 171 -2.09 -0.37 15.18
N PHE A 172 -1.52 0.58 14.43
CA PHE A 172 -0.09 0.58 14.08
C PHE A 172 0.88 0.66 15.25
N SER A 173 0.53 1.30 16.37
CA SER A 173 1.40 1.37 17.56
C SER A 173 1.20 0.23 18.56
N ARG A 174 0.33 -0.76 18.25
CA ARG A 174 0.04 -1.91 19.12
C ARG A 174 0.39 -3.27 18.52
N ILE A 175 0.83 -3.32 17.26
CA ILE A 175 1.12 -4.58 16.51
C ILE A 175 2.63 -4.85 16.32
N LEU A 176 3.50 -3.95 16.77
CA LEU A 176 4.95 -4.18 16.87
C LEU A 176 5.39 -4.13 18.33
#